data_AF-A0A533RUX3-F1
#
_entry.id   AF-A0A533RUX3-F1
#
_cell.length_a   1.000
_cell.length_b   1.000
_cell.length_c   1.000
_cell.angle_alpha   90.00
_cell.angle_beta   90.00
_cell.angle_gamma   90.00
#
_symmetry.space_group_name_H-M   'P 1'
#
loop_
_entity.id
_entity.type
_entity.pdbx_description
1 polymer ?
#
loop_
_entity_poly.entity_id
_entity_poly.type
_entity_poly.pdbx_seq_one_letter_code
_entity_poly.pdbx_strand_id
1 'polypeptide(L)'
;MAMIEEATKVIDNIRFSLLSPNEIRRLSAVEVQTADTYDEDGVPIVSGLMDGRLGTLEPRQKCKTCGNTAISCPGHSGHIELAEPVIRVAFAKLIHKFLSVTCRNCGRILLSNEKIEKYNAKIAEEKKRLNEVPAPFFDAIMKEAKKVQECPHCGTRQHTIEHQKPTTFIDETGARLT
;
A
#
# COMPACT_ATOMS: atom_id res chain seq x y z
N MET A 1 20.95 -39.16 -24.21
CA MET A 1 20.77 -37.96 -23.34
C MET A 1 19.34 -37.52 -23.50
N ALA A 2 18.52 -37.69 -22.45
CA ALA A 2 17.14 -37.23 -22.47
C ALA A 2 17.14 -35.69 -22.56
N MET A 3 16.51 -35.15 -23.60
CA MET A 3 16.29 -33.71 -23.72
C MET A 3 15.26 -33.34 -22.66
N ILE A 4 15.67 -32.56 -21.66
CA ILE A 4 14.73 -31.96 -20.71
C ILE A 4 14.02 -30.85 -21.48
N GLU A 5 12.78 -31.10 -21.86
CA GLU A 5 11.90 -30.11 -22.48
C GLU A 5 11.68 -28.99 -21.44
N GLU A 6 12.21 -27.79 -21.72
CA GLU A 6 12.02 -26.63 -20.84
C GLU A 6 10.51 -26.29 -20.81
N ALA A 7 9.88 -26.54 -19.65
CA ALA A 7 8.48 -26.26 -19.46
C ALA A 7 8.23 -24.75 -19.52
N THR A 8 7.77 -24.26 -20.68
CA THR A 8 7.35 -22.88 -20.85
C THR A 8 5.97 -22.68 -20.22
N LYS A 9 5.80 -21.59 -19.48
CA LYS A 9 4.53 -21.18 -18.87
C LYS A 9 4.02 -19.91 -19.54
N VAL A 10 2.70 -19.81 -19.71
CA VAL A 10 2.02 -18.62 -20.22
C VAL A 10 1.32 -17.92 -19.06
N ILE A 11 1.38 -16.59 -19.03
CA ILE A 11 0.71 -15.77 -18.01
C ILE A 11 -0.79 -15.76 -18.29
N ASP A 12 -1.58 -16.24 -17.33
CA ASP A 12 -3.05 -16.25 -17.42
C ASP A 12 -3.67 -14.89 -17.02
N ASN A 13 -3.26 -14.34 -15.88
CA ASN A 13 -3.74 -13.05 -15.38
C ASN A 13 -2.70 -12.33 -14.50
N ILE A 14 -2.87 -11.01 -14.35
CA ILE A 14 -2.09 -10.16 -13.44
C ILE A 14 -3.06 -9.57 -12.41
N ARG A 15 -2.73 -9.73 -11.11
CA ARG A 15 -3.51 -9.18 -10.00
C ARG A 15 -2.76 -8.04 -9.36
N PHE A 16 -3.38 -6.86 -9.34
CA PHE A 16 -2.83 -5.70 -8.68
C PHE A 16 -3.19 -5.72 -7.19
N SER A 17 -2.21 -5.45 -6.34
CA SER A 17 -2.39 -5.33 -4.90
C SER A 17 -1.43 -4.27 -4.34
N LEU A 18 -1.59 -3.96 -3.06
CA LEU A 18 -0.60 -3.20 -2.30
C LEU A 18 0.35 -4.19 -1.62
N LEU A 19 1.65 -3.92 -1.69
CA LEU A 19 2.64 -4.68 -0.94
C LEU A 19 2.56 -4.31 0.54
N SER A 20 2.38 -5.31 1.39
CA SER A 20 2.51 -5.13 2.83
C SER A 20 3.98 -4.87 3.22
N PRO A 21 4.24 -4.22 4.37
CA PRO A 21 5.61 -4.01 4.85
C PRO A 21 6.41 -5.33 4.95
N ASN A 22 5.74 -6.42 5.34
CA ASN A 22 6.37 -7.74 5.46
C ASN A 22 6.75 -8.33 4.10
N GLU A 23 5.93 -8.14 3.06
CA GLU A 23 6.27 -8.57 1.71
C GLU A 23 7.45 -7.77 1.15
N ILE A 24 7.48 -6.45 1.39
CA ILE A 24 8.60 -5.59 0.98
C ILE A 24 9.91 -6.09 1.61
N ARG A 25 9.92 -6.34 2.92
CA ARG A 25 11.11 -6.87 3.61
C ARG A 25 11.52 -8.25 3.08
N ARG A 26 10.57 -9.14 2.80
CA ARG A 26 10.85 -10.49 2.26
C ARG A 26 11.42 -10.46 0.84
N LEU A 27 10.95 -9.53 0.00
CA LEU A 27 11.45 -9.36 -1.37
C LEU A 27 12.82 -8.65 -1.41
N SER A 28 13.22 -8.04 -0.30
CA SER A 28 14.42 -7.22 -0.25
C SER A 28 15.68 -8.05 -0.02
N ALA A 29 16.71 -7.81 -0.83
CA ALA A 29 18.05 -8.37 -0.65
C ALA A 29 18.89 -7.59 0.38
N VAL A 30 18.55 -6.31 0.62
CA VAL A 30 19.30 -5.42 1.51
C VAL A 30 18.41 -4.31 2.09
N GLU A 31 18.57 -4.07 3.37
CA GLU A 31 18.12 -2.85 4.02
C GLU A 31 19.15 -1.73 3.76
N VAL A 32 18.72 -0.67 3.07
CA VAL A 32 19.55 0.49 2.78
C VAL A 32 19.49 1.44 3.97
N GLN A 33 20.66 1.73 4.55
CA GLN A 33 20.80 2.48 5.80
C GLN A 33 21.53 3.82 5.61
N THR A 34 22.33 3.95 4.55
CA THR A 34 23.04 5.19 4.22
C THR A 34 22.67 5.70 2.83
N ALA A 35 22.66 7.02 2.67
CA ALA A 35 22.46 7.69 1.39
C ALA A 35 23.74 7.75 0.54
N ASP A 36 24.90 7.48 1.14
CA ASP A 36 26.17 7.53 0.43
C ASP A 36 26.30 6.35 -0.56
N THR A 37 27.00 6.62 -1.66
CA THR A 37 27.13 5.67 -2.77
C THR A 37 28.46 4.94 -2.74
N TYR A 38 29.56 5.70 -2.65
CA TYR A 38 30.94 5.20 -2.64
C TYR A 38 31.72 5.80 -1.47
N ASP A 39 32.70 5.06 -0.96
CA ASP A 39 33.65 5.55 0.03
C ASP A 39 34.77 6.39 -0.62
N GLU A 40 35.73 6.83 0.19
CA GLU A 40 36.88 7.64 -0.24
C GLU A 40 37.78 6.94 -1.27
N ASP A 41 37.75 5.61 -1.31
CA ASP A 41 38.51 4.78 -2.25
C ASP A 41 37.71 4.48 -3.54
N GLY A 42 36.48 5.00 -3.65
CA GLY A 42 35.59 4.78 -4.79
C GLY A 42 34.92 3.40 -4.79
N VAL A 43 34.89 2.70 -3.65
CA VAL A 43 34.25 1.39 -3.50
C VAL A 43 32.80 1.57 -3.03
N PRO A 44 31.83 0.81 -3.56
CA PRO A 44 30.45 0.93 -3.12
C PRO A 44 30.27 0.60 -1.64
N ILE A 45 29.56 1.47 -0.92
CA ILE A 45 29.31 1.31 0.51
C ILE A 45 28.31 0.17 0.76
N VAL A 46 28.62 -0.68 1.74
CA VAL A 46 27.72 -1.75 2.19
C VAL A 46 26.48 -1.15 2.85
N SER A 47 25.30 -1.64 2.49
CA SER A 47 24.01 -1.07 2.91
C SER A 47 23.79 0.38 2.45
N GLY A 48 24.55 0.83 1.45
CA GLY A 48 24.32 2.09 0.73
C GLY A 48 23.51 1.90 -0.56
N LEU A 49 23.34 2.99 -1.32
CA LEU A 49 22.53 2.97 -2.54
C LEU A 49 23.13 2.14 -3.69
N MET A 50 24.45 1.93 -3.67
CA MET A 50 25.19 1.16 -4.69
C MET A 50 25.62 -0.22 -4.18
N ASP A 51 24.98 -0.76 -3.13
CA ASP A 51 25.32 -2.09 -2.59
C ASP A 51 25.22 -3.16 -3.69
N GLY A 52 26.31 -3.90 -3.90
CA GLY A 52 26.41 -4.93 -4.95
C GLY A 52 25.42 -6.10 -4.82
N ARG A 53 24.66 -6.19 -3.71
CA ARG A 53 23.51 -7.09 -3.57
C ARG A 53 22.28 -6.64 -4.35
N LEU A 54 22.15 -5.35 -4.68
CA LEU A 54 21.05 -4.81 -5.49
C LEU A 54 21.19 -5.13 -6.98
N GLY A 55 22.39 -5.52 -7.41
CA GLY A 55 22.69 -5.83 -8.79
C GLY A 55 24.11 -5.41 -9.13
N THR A 56 24.43 -5.43 -10.42
CA THR A 56 25.69 -4.92 -10.93
C THR A 56 25.48 -4.31 -12.32
N LEU A 57 26.13 -3.18 -12.56
CA LEU A 57 26.15 -2.52 -13.87
C LEU A 57 27.48 -2.75 -14.60
N GLU A 58 28.51 -3.20 -13.87
CA GLU A 58 29.86 -3.37 -14.40
C GLU A 58 30.00 -4.74 -15.08
N PRO A 59 30.41 -4.82 -16.37
CA PRO A 59 30.41 -6.08 -17.13
C PRO A 59 31.22 -7.22 -16.50
N ARG A 60 32.29 -6.89 -15.76
CA ARG A 60 33.20 -7.87 -15.13
C ARG A 60 32.88 -8.13 -13.66
N GLN A 61 32.02 -7.33 -13.05
CA GLN A 61 31.60 -7.53 -11.67
C GLN A 61 30.43 -8.52 -11.63
N LYS A 62 30.41 -9.35 -10.60
CA LYS A 62 29.30 -10.27 -10.34
C LYS A 62 28.40 -9.68 -9.28
N CYS A 63 27.09 -9.82 -9.46
CA CYS A 63 26.11 -9.47 -8.45
C CYS A 63 26.33 -10.33 -7.19
N LYS A 64 26.31 -9.71 -6.01
CA LYS A 64 26.51 -10.40 -4.73
C LYS A 64 25.30 -11.26 -4.31
N THR A 65 24.16 -11.14 -4.98
CA THR A 65 22.92 -11.89 -4.68
C THR A 65 22.74 -13.09 -5.60
N CYS A 66 22.76 -12.91 -6.94
CA CYS A 66 22.57 -14.01 -7.89
C CYS A 66 23.86 -14.57 -8.52
N GLY A 67 25.00 -13.88 -8.38
CA GLY A 67 26.28 -14.30 -8.98
C GLY A 67 26.41 -14.05 -10.49
N ASN A 68 25.36 -13.55 -11.15
CA ASN A 68 25.38 -13.21 -12.58
C ASN A 68 26.16 -11.90 -12.84
N THR A 69 26.63 -11.73 -14.07
CA THR A 69 27.18 -10.46 -14.59
C THR A 69 26.06 -9.50 -14.97
N ALA A 70 26.39 -8.25 -15.27
CA ALA A 70 25.43 -7.20 -15.61
C ALA A 70 24.42 -7.60 -16.72
N ILE A 71 24.86 -8.38 -17.71
CA ILE A 71 24.01 -8.81 -18.85
C ILE A 71 22.91 -9.78 -18.41
N SER A 72 23.17 -10.63 -17.43
CA SER A 72 22.27 -11.71 -17.00
C SER A 72 21.66 -11.49 -15.62
N CYS A 73 21.97 -10.36 -14.97
CA CYS A 73 21.44 -10.00 -13.68
C CYS A 73 20.06 -9.31 -13.86
N PRO A 74 18.96 -9.86 -13.29
CA PRO A 74 17.64 -9.25 -13.41
C PRO A 74 17.46 -8.01 -12.52
N GLY A 75 18.39 -7.79 -11.57
CA GLY A 75 18.27 -6.79 -10.52
C GLY A 75 17.56 -7.34 -9.27
N HIS A 76 17.86 -6.74 -8.12
CA HIS A 76 17.33 -7.16 -6.83
C HIS A 76 16.82 -5.95 -6.05
N SER A 77 15.68 -6.09 -5.39
CA SER A 77 15.08 -4.99 -4.64
C SER A 77 15.77 -4.75 -3.30
N GLY A 78 15.93 -3.48 -2.95
CA GLY A 78 16.26 -3.02 -1.60
C GLY A 78 15.01 -2.49 -0.89
N HIS A 79 15.11 -2.25 0.41
CA HIS A 79 14.12 -1.48 1.15
C HIS A 79 14.79 -0.49 2.08
N ILE A 80 14.05 0.57 2.45
CA ILE A 80 14.43 1.53 3.48
C ILE A 80 13.38 1.40 4.58
N GLU A 81 13.84 1.17 5.80
CA GLU A 81 12.95 1.18 6.97
C GLU A 81 12.69 2.64 7.36
N LEU A 82 11.45 3.09 7.22
CA LEU A 82 11.07 4.46 7.59
C LEU A 82 10.93 4.56 9.11
N ALA A 83 11.52 5.60 9.70
CA ALA A 83 11.42 5.83 11.14
C ALA A 83 9.99 6.08 11.63
N GLU A 84 9.15 6.66 10.76
CA GLU A 84 7.76 7.01 11.04
C GLU A 84 6.87 6.69 9.82
N PRO A 85 5.57 6.41 10.03
CA PRO A 85 4.66 6.13 8.92
C PRO A 85 4.45 7.38 8.06
N VAL A 86 4.60 7.21 6.73
CA VAL A 86 4.40 8.29 5.75
C VAL A 86 3.18 8.01 4.90
N ILE A 87 2.28 8.99 4.80
CA ILE A 87 1.10 8.90 3.94
C ILE A 87 1.52 8.99 2.47
N ARG A 88 1.17 7.96 1.70
CA ARG A 88 1.29 8.01 0.24
C ARG A 88 0.29 9.02 -0.33
N VAL A 89 0.80 10.09 -0.92
CA VAL A 89 0.01 11.22 -1.47
C VAL A 89 -1.12 10.75 -2.40
N ALA A 90 -0.88 9.73 -3.23
CA ALA A 90 -1.87 9.15 -4.14
C ALA A 90 -3.13 8.62 -3.42
N PHE A 91 -3.00 8.20 -2.15
CA PHE A 91 -4.12 7.69 -1.34
C PHE A 91 -4.72 8.72 -0.39
N ALA A 92 -4.20 9.95 -0.34
CA ALA A 92 -4.68 10.95 0.62
C ALA A 92 -6.20 11.19 0.55
N LYS A 93 -6.76 11.27 -0.67
CA LYS A 93 -8.22 11.41 -0.88
C LYS A 93 -9.00 10.19 -0.39
N LEU A 94 -8.46 8.99 -0.57
CA LEU A 94 -9.10 7.74 -0.15
C LEU A 94 -9.06 7.59 1.37
N ILE A 95 -7.92 7.92 1.99
CA ILE A 95 -7.77 7.95 3.45
C ILE A 95 -8.77 8.94 4.07
N HIS A 96 -8.91 10.15 3.51
CA HIS A 96 -9.92 11.11 3.96
C HIS A 96 -11.34 10.55 3.90
N LYS A 97 -11.69 9.85 2.80
CA LYS A 97 -13.00 9.19 2.66
C LYS A 97 -13.22 8.17 3.77
N PHE A 98 -12.25 7.31 4.05
CA PHE A 98 -12.37 6.30 5.11
C PHE A 98 -12.49 6.92 6.49
N LEU A 99 -11.59 7.87 6.83
CA LEU A 99 -11.64 8.57 8.11
C LEU A 99 -12.98 9.26 8.35
N SER A 100 -13.63 9.77 7.30
CA SER A 100 -14.94 10.45 7.38
C SER A 100 -16.14 9.52 7.63
N VAL A 101 -15.98 8.20 7.49
CA VAL A 101 -17.09 7.23 7.56
C VAL A 101 -16.85 6.11 8.57
N THR A 102 -15.69 6.08 9.22
CA THR A 102 -15.34 5.11 10.27
C THR A 102 -15.30 5.77 11.64
N CYS A 103 -15.77 5.07 12.65
CA CYS A 103 -15.67 5.49 14.03
C CYS A 103 -14.20 5.50 14.49
N ARG A 104 -13.74 6.63 15.04
CA ARG A 104 -12.36 6.77 15.55
C ARG A 104 -12.05 5.93 16.78
N ASN A 105 -13.07 5.48 17.51
CA ASN A 105 -12.91 4.67 18.72
C ASN A 105 -12.96 3.15 18.41
N CYS A 106 -13.99 2.69 17.70
CA CYS A 106 -14.18 1.25 17.47
C CYS A 106 -13.82 0.77 16.06
N GLY A 107 -13.45 1.67 15.14
CA GLY A 107 -13.07 1.33 13.76
C GLY A 107 -14.21 0.87 12.84
N ARG A 108 -15.44 0.71 13.36
CA ARG A 108 -16.60 0.31 12.55
C ARG A 108 -17.10 1.45 11.67
N ILE A 109 -17.69 1.09 10.53
CA ILE A 109 -18.40 2.04 9.67
C ILE A 109 -19.55 2.70 10.44
N LEU A 110 -19.81 3.98 10.19
CA LEU A 110 -20.87 4.76 10.84
C LEU A 110 -22.25 4.46 10.25
N LEU A 111 -22.66 3.19 10.31
CA LEU A 111 -23.97 2.71 9.88
C LEU A 111 -24.51 1.72 10.92
N SER A 112 -25.82 1.68 11.12
CA SER A 112 -26.43 0.67 11.99
C SER A 112 -26.32 -0.73 11.37
N ASN A 113 -26.38 -1.77 12.19
CA ASN A 113 -26.33 -3.17 11.70
C ASN A 113 -27.42 -3.45 10.64
N GLU A 114 -28.64 -2.94 10.85
CA GLU A 114 -29.74 -3.05 9.88
C GLU A 114 -29.38 -2.45 8.50
N LYS A 115 -28.72 -1.29 8.49
CA LYS A 115 -28.27 -0.65 7.25
C LYS A 115 -27.14 -1.43 6.60
N ILE A 116 -26.20 -1.94 7.39
CA ILE A 116 -25.08 -2.76 6.91
C ILE A 116 -25.63 -4.01 6.20
N GLU A 117 -26.56 -4.73 6.82
CA GLU A 117 -27.21 -5.90 6.23
C GLU A 117 -27.93 -5.55 4.92
N LYS A 118 -28.72 -4.47 4.92
CA LYS A 118 -29.40 -3.98 3.73
C LYS A 118 -28.44 -3.63 2.59
N TYR A 119 -27.33 -2.95 2.88
CA TYR A 119 -26.34 -2.60 1.88
C TYR A 119 -25.58 -3.81 1.37
N ASN A 120 -25.24 -4.77 2.23
CA ASN A 120 -24.61 -6.02 1.81
C ASN A 120 -25.49 -6.82 0.84
N ALA A 121 -26.80 -6.90 1.10
CA ALA A 121 -27.75 -7.55 0.19
C ALA A 121 -27.76 -6.87 -1.20
N LYS A 122 -27.81 -5.53 -1.24
CA LYS A 122 -27.76 -4.76 -2.49
C LYS A 122 -26.43 -4.90 -3.23
N ILE A 123 -25.31 -4.93 -2.51
CA ILE A 123 -23.98 -5.15 -3.09
C ILE A 123 -23.94 -6.51 -3.79
N ALA A 124 -24.48 -7.55 -3.14
CA ALA A 124 -24.52 -8.89 -3.71
C ALA A 124 -25.42 -8.96 -4.96
N GLU A 125 -26.54 -8.24 -4.97
CA GLU A 125 -27.45 -8.14 -6.11
C GLU A 125 -26.78 -7.41 -7.30
N GLU A 126 -26.20 -6.23 -7.08
CA GLU A 126 -25.52 -5.47 -8.14
C GLU A 126 -24.34 -6.23 -8.72
N LYS A 127 -23.56 -6.92 -7.88
CA LYS A 127 -22.44 -7.74 -8.33
C LYS A 127 -22.90 -8.91 -9.21
N LYS A 128 -24.07 -9.50 -8.95
CA LYS A 128 -24.65 -10.54 -9.84
C LYS A 128 -25.15 -9.95 -11.15
N ARG A 129 -25.67 -8.72 -11.13
CA ARG A 129 -26.26 -8.07 -12.30
C ARG A 129 -25.22 -7.51 -13.27
N LEU A 130 -24.17 -6.87 -12.74
CA LEU A 130 -23.22 -6.09 -13.54
C LEU A 130 -21.79 -6.64 -13.49
N ASN A 131 -21.54 -7.73 -12.75
CA ASN A 131 -20.20 -8.25 -12.41
C ASN A 131 -19.33 -7.27 -11.57
N GLU A 132 -19.75 -6.02 -11.43
CA GLU A 132 -19.11 -4.95 -10.68
C GLU A 132 -20.16 -4.13 -9.94
N VAL A 133 -19.78 -3.50 -8.82
CA VAL A 133 -20.64 -2.57 -8.10
C VAL A 133 -20.30 -1.15 -8.55
N PRO A 134 -21.26 -0.38 -9.12
CA PRO A 134 -20.99 0.97 -9.61
C PRO A 134 -20.44 1.90 -8.52
N ALA A 135 -19.41 2.69 -8.83
CA ALA A 135 -18.85 3.67 -7.90
C ALA A 135 -19.89 4.64 -7.26
N PRO A 136 -20.92 5.14 -7.98
CA PRO A 136 -21.95 5.99 -7.39
C PRO A 136 -22.72 5.35 -6.23
N PHE A 137 -22.82 4.01 -6.23
CA PHE A 137 -23.47 3.26 -5.14
C PHE A 137 -22.67 3.40 -3.84
N PHE A 138 -21.34 3.24 -3.90
CA PHE A 138 -20.47 3.45 -2.74
C PHE A 138 -20.47 4.91 -2.29
N ASP A 139 -20.48 5.87 -3.21
CA ASP A 139 -20.56 7.29 -2.86
C ASP A 139 -21.86 7.63 -2.11
N ALA A 140 -22.98 6.99 -2.45
CA ALA A 140 -24.24 7.15 -1.71
C ALA A 140 -24.14 6.62 -0.28
N ILE A 141 -23.56 5.42 -0.08
CA ILE A 141 -23.32 4.85 1.26
C ILE A 141 -22.41 5.76 2.08
N MET A 142 -21.32 6.24 1.48
CA MET A 142 -20.38 7.13 2.16
C MET A 142 -21.04 8.46 2.58
N LYS A 143 -21.90 9.04 1.73
CA LYS A 143 -22.66 10.26 2.05
C LYS A 143 -23.63 10.05 3.22
N GLU A 144 -24.22 8.86 3.36
CA GLU A 144 -25.09 8.56 4.48
C GLU A 144 -24.29 8.36 5.77
N ALA A 145 -23.23 7.55 5.72
CA ALA A 145 -22.38 7.28 6.88
C ALA A 145 -21.74 8.56 7.45
N LYS A 146 -21.30 9.48 6.57
CA LYS A 146 -20.70 10.76 6.96
C LYS A 146 -21.63 11.69 7.76
N LYS A 147 -22.96 11.53 7.64
CA LYS A 147 -23.93 12.36 8.37
C LYS A 147 -24.08 11.98 9.84
N VAL A 148 -23.61 10.78 10.21
CA VAL A 148 -23.79 10.23 11.55
C VAL A 148 -22.81 10.87 12.52
N GLN A 149 -23.35 11.61 13.49
CA GLN A 149 -22.58 12.34 14.50
C GLN A 149 -22.26 11.48 15.74
N GLU A 150 -22.99 10.40 15.97
CA GLU A 150 -22.78 9.50 17.10
C GLU A 150 -22.71 8.06 16.60
N CYS A 151 -21.66 7.33 17.00
CA CYS A 151 -21.44 5.98 16.49
C CYS A 151 -22.56 5.03 16.98
N PRO A 152 -23.28 4.33 16.07
CA PRO A 152 -24.38 3.43 16.43
C PRO A 152 -23.91 2.14 17.14
N HIS A 153 -22.59 1.94 17.29
CA HIS A 153 -22.03 0.75 17.92
C HIS A 153 -21.44 1.01 19.31
N CYS A 154 -20.93 2.21 19.57
CA CYS A 154 -20.22 2.53 20.82
C CYS A 154 -20.61 3.88 21.44
N GLY A 155 -21.52 4.63 20.83
CA GLY A 155 -21.97 5.94 21.34
C GLY A 155 -20.94 7.06 21.25
N THR A 156 -19.73 6.80 20.76
CA THR A 156 -18.70 7.86 20.64
C THR A 156 -19.14 8.91 19.62
N ARG A 157 -19.08 10.18 20.02
CA ARG A 157 -19.29 11.33 19.13
C ARG A 157 -18.17 11.42 18.09
N GLN A 158 -18.55 11.62 16.84
CA GLN A 158 -17.64 11.77 15.70
C GLN A 158 -17.48 13.25 15.38
N HIS A 159 -16.28 13.63 14.94
CA HIS A 159 -15.96 14.99 14.51
C HIS A 159 -15.82 15.02 12.99
N THR A 160 -16.12 16.16 12.40
CA THR A 160 -15.85 16.37 10.98
C THR A 160 -14.35 16.46 10.74
N ILE A 161 -13.87 15.82 9.67
CA ILE A 161 -12.46 15.80 9.30
C ILE A 161 -12.26 16.63 8.04
N GLU A 162 -11.33 17.57 8.10
CA GLU A 162 -10.87 18.39 6.99
C GLU A 162 -9.57 17.82 6.40
N HIS A 163 -9.48 17.80 5.07
CA HIS A 163 -8.26 17.41 4.35
C HIS A 163 -7.51 18.65 3.89
N GLN A 164 -6.43 18.97 4.60
CA GLN A 164 -5.46 19.96 4.16
C GLN A 164 -4.41 19.30 3.27
N LYS A 165 -4.35 19.75 2.02
CA LYS A 165 -3.43 19.16 1.03
C LYS A 165 -1.96 19.42 1.43
N PRO A 166 -1.03 18.50 1.10
CA PRO A 166 -1.26 17.27 0.34
C PRO A 166 -1.76 16.09 1.18
N THR A 167 -1.37 15.99 2.44
CA THR A 167 -1.49 14.75 3.25
C THR A 167 -1.89 15.00 4.71
N THR A 168 -2.37 16.20 5.05
CA THR A 168 -2.70 16.57 6.43
C THR A 168 -4.21 16.42 6.69
N PHE A 169 -4.58 15.76 7.78
CA PHE A 169 -5.99 15.62 8.20
C PHE A 169 -6.17 16.25 9.57
N ILE A 170 -7.17 17.12 9.70
CA ILE A 170 -7.44 17.88 10.92
C ILE A 170 -8.90 17.67 11.31
N ASP A 171 -9.17 17.49 12.59
CA ASP A 171 -10.54 17.43 13.09
C ASP A 171 -11.07 18.83 13.49
N GLU A 172 -12.38 18.94 13.74
CA GLU A 172 -13.02 20.22 14.09
C GLU A 172 -12.48 20.90 15.36
N THR A 173 -11.70 20.18 16.18
CA THR A 173 -11.04 20.73 17.38
C THR A 173 -9.66 21.34 17.06
N GLY A 174 -9.20 21.23 15.82
CA GLY A 174 -7.86 21.61 15.38
C GLY A 174 -6.81 20.52 15.65
N ALA A 175 -7.20 19.34 16.14
CA ALA A 175 -6.27 18.25 16.38
C ALA A 175 -5.84 17.61 15.06
N ARG A 176 -4.53 17.46 14.89
CA ARG A 176 -3.95 16.79 13.72
C ARG A 176 -4.03 15.28 13.90
N LEU A 177 -4.56 14.59 12.89
CA LEU A 177 -4.69 13.13 12.86
C LEU A 177 -3.48 12.43 12.20
N THR A 178 -2.49 13.21 11.78
CA THR A 178 -1.26 12.80 11.08
C THR A 178 -0.03 13.46 11.66
#